data_AF-A0A5C5E4K5-F1
#
_entry.id   AF-A0A5C5E4K5-F1
#
_cell.length_a   1.000
_cell.length_b   1.000
_cell.length_c   1.000
_cell.angle_alpha   90.00
_cell.angle_beta   90.00
_cell.angle_gamma   90.00
#
_symmetry.space_group_name_H-M   'P 1'
#
loop_
_entity.id
_entity.type
_entity.pdbx_description
1 polymer ?
#
loop_
_entity_poly.entity_id
_entity_poly.type
_entity_poly.pdbx_seq_one_letter_code
_entity_poly.pdbx_strand_id
1 'polypeptide(L)'
;MDQKTKNKLKRKIRQFKKINFVRRIVQLVCFLLLPGFFIQIYSSTKALVVALLAGSFSLQANSIDLVVVLSVYPLTLLFGRFFCGWICAMGSLGDLLTSIRNGLKIKEHQIGESADSKLKLVKYMLLLFSIIFIWVLQIVAIPQGLNPLDAFGVLVSLENLDMLFTTFLIATILLIGIWIASFFVPRFFCRYLCPTGAETSTGQYQDGTYEGSARGFKGLITVSVTVENGLITDIEDVSNNDTPSFFERCWSVVTGDIIGAQSTDVDAVTGATYSSVGIMDAVADALSGQTATASTVSDSTEIETDTSEEAAASSSEESASSSITAGQYADGIYTGSGIGFRGETVVEVTVQNGLITDITETSKQDDDQFFYRAWSTVIEEIITAQAVEVDAVSGATFSSNSIMEAVSDALGLAFENPNSSLPSGH
;
A
#
# COMPACT_ATOMS: atom_id res chain seq x y z
N MET A 1 -11.99 18.59 -14.97
CA MET A 1 -11.38 17.26 -15.15
C MET A 1 -11.46 16.82 -16.62
N ASP A 2 -10.30 16.65 -17.26
CA ASP A 2 -10.14 16.33 -18.69
C ASP A 2 -10.57 14.90 -19.10
N GLN A 3 -10.78 14.68 -20.40
CA GLN A 3 -11.14 13.41 -21.03
C GLN A 3 -10.03 12.35 -20.95
N LYS A 4 -8.74 12.70 -21.12
CA LYS A 4 -7.58 11.81 -20.94
C LYS A 4 -7.47 11.36 -19.48
N THR A 5 -7.66 12.28 -18.52
CA THR A 5 -7.75 11.97 -17.08
C THR A 5 -8.93 11.05 -16.77
N LYS A 6 -10.14 11.38 -17.26
CA LYS A 6 -11.33 10.51 -17.14
C LYS A 6 -11.07 9.10 -17.67
N ASN A 7 -10.27 8.95 -18.73
CA ASN A 7 -9.94 7.65 -19.31
C ASN A 7 -8.83 6.90 -18.55
N LYS A 8 -7.75 7.57 -18.10
CA LYS A 8 -6.73 6.98 -17.19
C LYS A 8 -7.40 6.48 -15.89
N LEU A 9 -8.29 7.29 -15.33
CA LEU A 9 -9.05 6.99 -14.10
C LEU A 9 -10.09 5.88 -14.31
N LYS A 10 -10.83 5.87 -15.43
CA LYS A 10 -11.67 4.71 -15.83
C LYS A 10 -10.84 3.44 -16.04
N ARG A 11 -9.58 3.53 -16.49
CA ARG A 11 -8.67 2.37 -16.61
C ARG A 11 -8.25 1.86 -15.23
N LYS A 12 -7.77 2.72 -14.32
CA LYS A 12 -7.53 2.38 -12.89
C LYS A 12 -8.76 1.70 -12.28
N ILE A 13 -9.95 2.31 -12.38
CA ILE A 13 -11.20 1.76 -11.83
C ILE A 13 -11.56 0.39 -12.43
N ARG A 14 -11.31 0.15 -13.73
CA ARG A 14 -11.49 -1.18 -14.35
C ARG A 14 -10.42 -2.19 -13.91
N GLN A 15 -9.21 -1.75 -13.61
CA GLN A 15 -8.12 -2.60 -13.11
C GLN A 15 -8.38 -3.00 -11.64
N PHE A 16 -8.66 -2.04 -10.74
CA PHE A 16 -9.12 -2.31 -9.37
C PHE A 16 -10.34 -3.24 -9.36
N LYS A 17 -11.39 -2.97 -10.16
CA LYS A 17 -12.55 -3.87 -10.23
C LYS A 17 -12.22 -5.29 -10.74
N LYS A 18 -11.14 -5.49 -11.49
CA LYS A 18 -10.65 -6.84 -11.84
C LYS A 18 -9.88 -7.47 -10.69
N ILE A 19 -8.92 -6.75 -10.10
CA ILE A 19 -8.10 -7.24 -8.97
C ILE A 19 -9.00 -7.64 -7.81
N ASN A 20 -9.95 -6.78 -7.42
CA ASN A 20 -10.81 -7.00 -6.27
C ASN A 20 -11.85 -8.11 -6.55
N PHE A 21 -12.23 -8.32 -7.81
CA PHE A 21 -13.05 -9.48 -8.23
C PHE A 21 -12.25 -10.79 -8.17
N VAL A 22 -10.99 -10.79 -8.60
CA VAL A 22 -10.06 -11.93 -8.45
C VAL A 22 -9.81 -12.22 -6.96
N ARG A 23 -9.55 -11.20 -6.13
CA ARG A 23 -9.41 -11.33 -4.67
C ARG A 23 -10.63 -11.99 -4.04
N ARG A 24 -11.84 -11.53 -4.37
CA ARG A 24 -13.09 -12.12 -3.86
C ARG A 24 -13.30 -13.57 -4.33
N ILE A 25 -12.83 -13.95 -5.53
CA ILE A 25 -12.82 -15.35 -5.99
C ILE A 25 -11.82 -16.19 -5.19
N VAL A 26 -10.58 -15.71 -5.02
CA VAL A 26 -9.54 -16.41 -4.24
C VAL A 26 -9.98 -16.59 -2.79
N GLN A 27 -10.49 -15.54 -2.14
CA GLN A 27 -11.07 -15.59 -0.80
C GLN A 27 -12.18 -16.64 -0.68
N LEU A 28 -13.12 -16.71 -1.64
CA LEU A 28 -14.21 -17.69 -1.63
C LEU A 28 -13.69 -19.13 -1.80
N VAL A 29 -12.73 -19.34 -2.71
CA VAL A 29 -12.10 -20.66 -2.94
C VAL A 29 -11.29 -21.11 -1.71
N CYS A 30 -10.50 -20.23 -1.11
CA CYS A 30 -9.76 -20.51 0.12
C CYS A 30 -10.67 -20.75 1.33
N PHE A 31 -11.77 -19.99 1.45
CA PHE A 31 -12.77 -20.20 2.51
C PHE A 31 -13.44 -21.58 2.39
N LEU A 32 -13.74 -22.04 1.17
CA LEU A 32 -14.38 -23.33 0.93
C LEU A 32 -13.41 -24.52 1.04
N LEU A 33 -12.17 -24.39 0.56
CA LEU A 33 -11.20 -25.49 0.53
C LEU A 33 -10.33 -25.60 1.78
N LEU A 34 -10.04 -24.48 2.46
CA LEU A 34 -9.03 -24.36 3.51
C LEU A 34 -9.51 -23.59 4.76
N PRO A 35 -10.74 -23.80 5.27
CA PRO A 35 -11.31 -22.96 6.33
C PRO A 35 -10.48 -22.93 7.63
N GLY A 36 -9.86 -24.05 8.01
CA GLY A 36 -9.02 -24.17 9.20
C GLY A 36 -7.56 -23.73 9.04
N PHE A 37 -7.12 -23.30 7.85
CA PHE A 37 -5.69 -23.11 7.57
C PHE A 37 -5.01 -22.02 8.41
N PHE A 38 -5.77 -21.01 8.88
CA PHE A 38 -5.25 -20.03 9.84
C PHE A 38 -4.95 -20.62 11.23
N ILE A 39 -5.74 -21.62 11.67
CA ILE A 39 -5.48 -22.37 12.90
C ILE A 39 -4.25 -23.27 12.69
N GLN A 40 -4.12 -23.87 11.51
CA GLN A 40 -2.96 -24.70 11.17
C GLN A 40 -1.65 -23.91 11.25
N ILE A 41 -1.58 -22.70 10.70
CA ILE A 41 -0.37 -21.85 10.77
C ILE A 41 0.05 -21.60 12.22
N TYR A 42 -0.87 -21.15 13.07
CA TYR A 42 -0.62 -20.93 14.49
C TYR A 42 -0.18 -22.21 15.23
N SER A 43 -0.83 -23.34 14.94
CA SER A 43 -0.50 -24.65 15.51
C SER A 43 0.89 -25.12 15.08
N SER A 44 1.24 -24.94 13.80
CA SER A 44 2.55 -25.28 13.23
C SER A 44 3.67 -24.40 13.77
N THR A 45 3.42 -23.09 13.94
CA THR A 45 4.37 -22.18 14.61
C THR A 45 4.61 -22.60 16.06
N LYS A 46 3.56 -22.93 16.82
CA LYS A 46 3.70 -23.52 18.17
C LYS A 46 4.53 -24.81 18.12
N ALA A 47 4.21 -25.75 17.23
CA ALA A 47 4.85 -27.07 17.17
C ALA A 47 6.37 -26.94 16.93
N LEU A 48 6.77 -26.12 15.96
CA LEU A 48 8.18 -25.86 15.64
C LEU A 48 8.92 -25.19 16.81
N VAL A 49 8.33 -24.16 17.43
CA VAL A 49 8.96 -23.48 18.58
C VAL A 49 9.11 -24.42 19.77
N VAL A 50 8.13 -25.28 20.05
CA VAL A 50 8.22 -26.28 21.12
C VAL A 50 9.29 -27.34 20.81
N ALA A 51 9.39 -27.82 19.56
CA ALA A 51 10.41 -28.79 19.15
C ALA A 51 11.84 -28.21 19.21
N LEU A 52 12.00 -26.92 18.90
CA LEU A 52 13.24 -26.17 19.06
C LEU A 52 13.62 -26.01 20.54
N LEU A 53 12.69 -25.53 21.38
CA LEU A 53 12.93 -25.32 22.82
C LEU A 53 13.21 -26.63 23.58
N ALA A 54 12.61 -27.75 23.15
CA ALA A 54 12.86 -29.08 23.71
C ALA A 54 14.14 -29.75 23.18
N GLY A 55 14.84 -29.15 22.21
CA GLY A 55 16.02 -29.74 21.56
C GLY A 55 15.72 -31.02 20.75
N SER A 56 14.45 -31.32 20.48
CA SER A 56 13.97 -32.55 19.84
C SER A 56 13.61 -32.38 18.36
N PHE A 57 14.04 -31.27 17.76
CA PHE A 57 13.74 -30.92 16.37
C PHE A 57 14.21 -31.99 15.38
N SER A 58 13.25 -32.57 14.65
CA SER A 58 13.48 -33.48 13.53
C SER A 58 12.73 -32.99 12.30
N LEU A 59 13.44 -32.86 11.18
CA LEU A 59 12.90 -32.43 9.89
C LEU A 59 11.79 -33.35 9.38
N GLN A 60 11.84 -34.65 9.72
CA GLN A 60 10.83 -35.62 9.30
C GLN A 60 9.57 -35.51 10.15
N ALA A 61 9.71 -35.35 11.47
CA ALA A 61 8.60 -35.24 12.41
C ALA A 61 7.80 -33.94 12.24
N ASN A 62 8.48 -32.81 11.99
CA ASN A 62 7.87 -31.48 11.86
C ASN A 62 7.72 -31.05 10.38
N SER A 63 7.74 -32.01 9.45
CA SER A 63 7.80 -31.75 8.00
C SER A 63 6.60 -30.95 7.47
N ILE A 64 5.39 -31.27 7.93
CA ILE A 64 4.16 -30.55 7.57
C ILE A 64 4.22 -29.11 8.11
N ASP A 65 4.55 -28.96 9.39
CA ASP A 65 4.59 -27.64 10.06
C ASP A 65 5.63 -26.71 9.43
N LEU A 66 6.79 -27.25 9.08
CA LEU A 66 7.86 -26.52 8.41
C LEU A 66 7.45 -26.08 6.99
N VAL A 67 6.69 -26.89 6.24
CA VAL A 67 6.13 -26.49 4.94
C VAL A 67 5.05 -25.41 5.11
N VAL A 68 4.19 -25.50 6.12
CA VAL A 68 3.16 -24.47 6.41
C VAL A 68 3.83 -23.14 6.77
N VAL A 69 4.83 -23.14 7.66
CA VAL A 69 5.52 -21.92 8.07
C VAL A 69 6.34 -21.31 6.93
N LEU A 70 7.12 -22.10 6.18
CA LEU A 70 7.92 -21.60 5.06
C LEU A 70 7.09 -21.16 3.83
N SER A 71 5.85 -21.66 3.66
CA SER A 71 4.97 -21.20 2.58
C SER A 71 4.20 -19.92 2.92
N VAL A 72 4.07 -19.55 4.19
CA VAL A 72 3.29 -18.38 4.63
C VAL A 72 4.16 -17.22 5.08
N TYR A 73 5.09 -17.43 6.03
CA TYR A 73 5.82 -16.32 6.65
C TYR A 73 6.68 -15.51 5.67
N PRO A 74 7.44 -16.11 4.72
CA PRO A 74 8.17 -15.36 3.71
C PRO A 74 7.27 -14.55 2.78
N LEU A 75 6.08 -15.08 2.44
CA LEU A 75 5.09 -14.36 1.63
C LEU A 75 4.48 -13.18 2.40
N THR A 76 4.24 -13.31 3.72
CA THR A 76 3.78 -12.18 4.54
C THR A 76 4.88 -11.16 4.87
N LEU A 77 6.14 -11.58 4.88
CA LEU A 77 7.26 -10.64 5.03
C LEU A 77 7.43 -9.81 3.75
N LEU A 78 7.30 -10.42 2.57
CA LEU A 78 7.45 -9.75 1.28
C LEU A 78 6.21 -8.93 0.85
N PHE A 79 4.99 -9.37 1.20
CA PHE A 79 3.72 -8.76 0.76
C PHE A 79 2.84 -8.29 1.93
N GLY A 80 3.41 -8.04 3.10
CA GLY A 80 2.68 -7.59 4.29
C GLY A 80 1.58 -8.59 4.73
N ARG A 81 0.39 -8.10 5.10
CA ARG A 81 -0.70 -8.98 5.58
C ARG A 81 -1.44 -9.77 4.48
N PHE A 82 -0.71 -10.18 3.42
CA PHE A 82 -1.22 -10.98 2.30
C PHE A 82 -2.05 -12.19 2.75
N PHE A 83 -1.55 -12.98 3.72
CA PHE A 83 -2.28 -14.13 4.25
C PHE A 83 -3.67 -13.75 4.80
N CYS A 84 -3.74 -12.73 5.65
CA CYS A 84 -4.99 -12.28 6.25
C CYS A 84 -5.97 -11.68 5.22
N GLY A 85 -5.46 -11.05 4.16
CA GLY A 85 -6.27 -10.42 3.12
C GLY A 85 -6.76 -11.36 2.00
N TRP A 86 -6.02 -12.42 1.67
CA TRP A 86 -6.29 -13.26 0.50
C TRP A 86 -6.70 -14.70 0.83
N ILE A 87 -6.17 -15.30 1.90
CA ILE A 87 -6.27 -16.75 2.16
C ILE A 87 -7.06 -17.05 3.43
N CYS A 88 -6.94 -16.21 4.47
CA CYS A 88 -7.58 -16.43 5.76
C CYS A 88 -9.11 -16.42 5.67
N ALA A 89 -9.75 -17.52 6.10
CA ALA A 89 -11.21 -17.65 6.11
C ALA A 89 -11.90 -16.64 7.05
N MET A 90 -11.33 -16.37 8.22
CA MET A 90 -11.83 -15.33 9.15
C MET A 90 -11.67 -13.90 8.60
N GLY A 91 -10.61 -13.65 7.82
CA GLY A 91 -10.44 -12.37 7.10
C GLY A 91 -11.48 -12.20 6.00
N SER A 92 -11.63 -13.25 5.17
CA SER A 92 -12.62 -13.32 4.09
C SER A 92 -14.06 -13.15 4.59
N LEU A 93 -14.40 -13.68 5.77
CA LEU A 93 -15.70 -13.46 6.39
C LEU A 93 -15.89 -12.02 6.89
N GLY A 94 -14.84 -11.39 7.45
CA GLY A 94 -14.86 -9.97 7.81
C GLY A 94 -15.13 -9.06 6.60
N ASP A 95 -14.51 -9.36 5.45
CA ASP A 95 -14.73 -8.67 4.18
C ASP A 95 -16.16 -8.90 3.65
N LEU A 96 -16.68 -10.13 3.76
CA LEU A 96 -18.05 -10.46 3.38
C LEU A 96 -19.08 -9.70 4.24
N LEU A 97 -18.92 -9.69 5.57
CA LEU A 97 -19.77 -8.93 6.48
C LEU A 97 -19.74 -7.42 6.18
N THR A 98 -18.54 -6.88 5.92
CA THR A 98 -18.35 -5.47 5.53
C THR A 98 -19.03 -5.17 4.18
N SER A 99 -18.91 -6.07 3.21
CA SER A 99 -19.58 -5.96 1.90
C SER A 99 -21.10 -6.05 2.00
N ILE A 100 -21.65 -6.83 2.95
CA ILE A 100 -23.09 -6.93 3.24
C ILE A 100 -23.58 -5.64 3.92
N ARG A 101 -22.87 -5.16 4.97
CA ARG A 101 -23.14 -3.87 5.64
C ARG A 101 -23.23 -2.71 4.64
N ASN A 102 -22.24 -2.63 3.75
CA ASN A 102 -22.15 -1.58 2.73
C ASN A 102 -23.29 -1.71 1.69
N GLY A 103 -23.72 -2.94 1.36
CA GLY A 103 -24.91 -3.19 0.52
C GLY A 103 -26.23 -2.76 1.19
N LEU A 104 -26.34 -2.98 2.51
CA LEU A 104 -27.46 -2.52 3.35
C LEU A 104 -27.42 -1.00 3.64
N LYS A 105 -26.35 -0.29 3.24
CA LYS A 105 -26.12 1.15 3.46
C LYS A 105 -26.11 1.56 4.94
N ILE A 106 -25.81 0.64 5.84
CA ILE A 106 -25.70 0.91 7.27
C ILE A 106 -24.43 1.73 7.51
N LYS A 107 -24.53 2.81 8.30
CA LYS A 107 -23.36 3.62 8.65
C LYS A 107 -22.39 2.81 9.50
N GLU A 108 -21.11 2.95 9.17
CA GLU A 108 -19.98 2.42 9.93
C GLU A 108 -19.89 3.04 11.32
N HIS A 109 -19.43 2.25 12.30
CA HIS A 109 -19.11 2.77 13.63
C HIS A 109 -17.61 3.05 13.72
N GLN A 110 -17.24 4.33 13.62
CA GLN A 110 -15.86 4.77 13.83
C GLN A 110 -15.52 4.70 15.32
N ILE A 111 -14.53 3.88 15.68
CA ILE A 111 -13.95 3.85 17.02
C ILE A 111 -12.99 5.03 17.14
N GLY A 112 -13.09 5.80 18.23
CA GLY A 112 -12.14 6.88 18.48
C GLY A 112 -10.71 6.36 18.66
N GLU A 113 -9.76 7.02 18.01
CA GLU A 113 -8.31 6.79 17.98
C GLU A 113 -7.73 6.19 19.30
N SER A 114 -7.91 6.89 20.43
CA SER A 114 -7.48 6.46 21.77
C SER A 114 -8.03 5.10 22.28
N ALA A 115 -9.10 4.58 21.67
CA ALA A 115 -9.66 3.26 21.94
C ALA A 115 -9.22 2.22 20.89
N ASP A 116 -9.07 2.61 19.62
CA ASP A 116 -8.52 1.76 18.56
C ASP A 116 -7.07 1.33 18.87
N SER A 117 -6.20 2.27 19.28
CA SER A 117 -4.81 1.95 19.67
C SER A 117 -4.73 1.02 20.88
N LYS A 118 -5.67 1.12 21.84
CA LYS A 118 -5.77 0.18 22.97
C LYS A 118 -6.29 -1.20 22.55
N LEU A 119 -7.21 -1.26 21.59
CA LEU A 119 -7.71 -2.52 21.03
C LEU A 119 -6.68 -3.21 20.13
N LYS A 120 -5.87 -2.45 19.37
CA LYS A 120 -4.70 -2.95 18.62
C LYS A 120 -3.67 -3.63 19.54
N LEU A 121 -3.49 -3.14 20.76
CA LEU A 121 -2.60 -3.75 21.75
C LEU A 121 -3.10 -5.15 22.22
N VAL A 122 -4.41 -5.42 22.19
CA VAL A 122 -5.00 -6.68 22.68
C VAL A 122 -4.47 -7.89 21.91
N LYS A 123 -4.32 -7.84 20.58
CA LYS A 123 -3.76 -8.96 19.81
C LYS A 123 -2.30 -9.29 20.19
N TYR A 124 -1.50 -8.28 20.52
CA TYR A 124 -0.12 -8.48 20.98
C TYR A 124 -0.06 -9.04 22.40
N MET A 125 -0.95 -8.59 23.29
CA MET A 125 -1.10 -9.17 24.64
C MET A 125 -1.57 -10.63 24.60
N LEU A 126 -2.49 -10.97 23.70
CA LEU A 126 -2.94 -12.35 23.46
C LEU A 126 -1.81 -13.23 22.89
N LEU A 127 -1.01 -12.70 21.96
CA LEU A 127 0.19 -13.37 21.43
C LEU A 127 1.24 -13.62 22.53
N LEU A 128 1.55 -12.60 23.34
CA LEU A 128 2.52 -12.73 24.44
C LEU A 128 2.04 -13.74 25.50
N PHE A 129 0.76 -13.70 25.85
CA PHE A 129 0.14 -14.68 26.73
C PHE A 129 0.20 -16.10 26.14
N SER A 130 -0.08 -16.25 24.84
CA SER A 130 0.05 -17.52 24.12
C SER A 130 1.47 -18.09 24.21
N ILE A 131 2.49 -17.31 23.85
CA ILE A 131 3.88 -17.74 23.88
C ILE A 131 4.28 -18.18 25.29
N ILE A 132 3.98 -17.37 26.31
CA ILE A 132 4.34 -17.70 27.70
C ILE A 132 3.58 -18.92 28.22
N PHE A 133 2.25 -18.89 28.22
CA PHE A 133 1.42 -19.85 28.96
C PHE A 133 1.04 -21.10 28.16
N ILE A 134 0.99 -21.01 26.83
CA ILE A 134 0.55 -22.10 25.93
C ILE A 134 1.76 -22.74 25.22
N TRP A 135 2.82 -22.00 24.89
CA TRP A 135 3.99 -22.55 24.15
C TRP A 135 5.16 -22.92 25.07
N VAL A 136 5.62 -21.98 25.92
CA VAL A 136 6.78 -22.21 26.80
C VAL A 136 6.38 -23.03 28.03
N LEU A 137 5.39 -22.58 28.79
CA LEU A 137 5.04 -23.22 30.07
C LEU A 137 4.12 -24.45 29.92
N GLN A 138 3.37 -24.56 28.82
CA GLN A 138 2.35 -25.62 28.57
C GLN A 138 1.30 -25.78 29.69
N ILE A 139 1.14 -24.79 30.57
CA ILE A 139 0.21 -24.82 31.73
C ILE A 139 -1.25 -24.72 31.26
N VAL A 140 -1.51 -23.96 30.19
CA VAL A 140 -2.87 -23.69 29.71
C VAL A 140 -3.26 -24.68 28.61
N ALA A 141 -3.81 -25.82 29.04
CA ALA A 141 -4.69 -26.61 28.19
C ALA A 141 -6.06 -25.94 28.13
N ILE A 142 -6.40 -25.33 26.98
CA ILE A 142 -7.71 -24.69 26.81
C ILE A 142 -8.80 -25.78 26.84
N PRO A 143 -9.84 -25.66 27.69
CA PRO A 143 -10.92 -26.64 27.72
C PRO A 143 -11.66 -26.73 26.38
N GLN A 144 -11.88 -27.96 25.94
CA GLN A 144 -12.71 -28.29 24.77
C GLN A 144 -14.08 -27.60 24.90
N GLY A 145 -14.46 -26.76 23.95
CA GLY A 145 -15.71 -26.00 23.97
C GLY A 145 -15.60 -24.47 24.19
N LEU A 146 -14.43 -23.95 24.60
CA LEU A 146 -14.25 -22.50 24.88
C LEU A 146 -13.67 -21.66 23.72
N ASN A 147 -12.94 -22.26 22.78
CA ASN A 147 -12.36 -21.54 21.64
C ASN A 147 -13.42 -21.16 20.59
N PRO A 148 -13.69 -19.86 20.32
CA PRO A 148 -14.59 -19.45 19.24
C PRO A 148 -14.08 -19.88 17.85
N LEU A 149 -12.78 -20.15 17.71
CA LEU A 149 -12.15 -20.59 16.46
C LEU A 149 -12.42 -22.07 16.15
N ASP A 150 -12.56 -22.91 17.18
CA ASP A 150 -12.91 -24.31 17.01
C ASP A 150 -14.39 -24.45 16.62
N ALA A 151 -15.26 -23.63 17.23
CA ALA A 151 -16.65 -23.48 16.80
C ALA A 151 -16.77 -22.95 15.36
N PHE A 152 -15.89 -22.04 14.94
CA PHE A 152 -15.82 -21.60 13.53
C PHE A 152 -15.43 -22.74 12.59
N GLY A 153 -14.46 -23.58 12.97
CA GLY A 153 -14.06 -24.76 12.20
C GLY A 153 -15.23 -25.72 11.96
N VAL A 154 -15.96 -26.09 13.03
CA VAL A 154 -17.16 -26.95 12.97
C VAL A 154 -18.28 -26.30 12.12
N LEU A 155 -18.47 -24.99 12.23
CA LEU A 155 -19.50 -24.27 11.49
C LEU A 155 -19.24 -24.18 9.99
N VAL A 156 -17.97 -24.15 9.54
CA VAL A 156 -17.62 -24.07 8.11
C VAL A 156 -17.36 -25.44 7.48
N SER A 157 -16.93 -26.46 8.25
CA SER A 157 -16.87 -27.85 7.74
C SER A 157 -18.25 -28.46 7.51
N LEU A 158 -19.29 -27.94 8.17
CA LEU A 158 -20.67 -28.46 8.21
C LEU A 158 -20.79 -29.87 8.84
N GLU A 159 -19.70 -30.39 9.42
CA GLU A 159 -19.68 -31.68 10.11
C GLU A 159 -20.04 -31.51 11.60
N ASN A 160 -20.83 -32.43 12.15
CA ASN A 160 -21.13 -32.49 13.59
C ASN A 160 -21.72 -31.21 14.20
N LEU A 161 -22.58 -30.49 13.46
CA LEU A 161 -23.19 -29.22 13.86
C LEU A 161 -23.89 -29.25 15.24
N ASP A 162 -24.38 -30.42 15.69
CA ASP A 162 -24.95 -30.60 17.03
C ASP A 162 -23.97 -30.25 18.17
N MET A 163 -22.65 -30.35 17.91
CA MET A 163 -21.62 -29.93 18.86
C MET A 163 -21.62 -28.41 19.10
N LEU A 164 -22.09 -27.58 18.15
CA LEU A 164 -22.16 -26.12 18.31
C LEU A 164 -23.14 -25.68 19.39
N PHE A 165 -24.20 -26.46 19.60
CA PHE A 165 -25.27 -26.20 20.58
C PHE A 165 -25.10 -26.99 21.88
N THR A 166 -24.07 -27.84 21.98
CA THR A 166 -23.76 -28.66 23.16
C THR A 166 -22.37 -28.35 23.68
N THR A 167 -21.32 -28.99 23.15
CA THR A 167 -19.92 -28.82 23.60
C THR A 167 -19.40 -27.39 23.41
N PHE A 168 -19.69 -26.76 22.27
CA PHE A 168 -19.13 -25.46 21.89
C PHE A 168 -20.09 -24.28 22.13
N LEU A 169 -21.17 -24.44 22.93
CA LEU A 169 -22.20 -23.39 23.09
C LEU A 169 -21.61 -22.02 23.48
N ILE A 170 -20.63 -21.98 24.39
CA ILE A 170 -19.98 -20.74 24.82
C ILE A 170 -19.13 -20.15 23.69
N ALA A 171 -18.32 -20.98 23.03
CA ALA A 171 -17.53 -20.60 21.86
C ALA A 171 -18.40 -20.06 20.70
N THR A 172 -19.56 -20.67 20.44
CA THR A 172 -20.55 -20.23 19.43
C THR A 172 -21.10 -18.84 19.78
N ILE A 173 -21.44 -18.56 21.05
CA ILE A 173 -21.89 -17.23 21.50
C ILE A 173 -20.77 -16.19 21.33
N LEU A 174 -19.53 -16.51 21.70
CA LEU A 174 -18.38 -15.62 21.52
C LEU A 174 -18.10 -15.35 20.03
N LEU A 175 -18.20 -16.36 19.17
CA LEU A 175 -18.03 -16.23 17.72
C LEU A 175 -19.10 -15.31 17.12
N ILE A 176 -20.37 -15.47 17.51
CA ILE A 176 -21.47 -14.58 17.10
C ILE A 176 -21.20 -13.13 17.58
N GLY A 177 -20.70 -12.94 18.80
CA GLY A 177 -20.28 -11.62 19.30
C GLY A 177 -19.17 -10.99 18.45
N ILE A 178 -18.16 -11.77 18.05
CA ILE A 178 -17.08 -11.35 17.15
C ILE A 178 -17.63 -10.98 15.76
N TRP A 179 -18.61 -11.73 15.24
CA TRP A 179 -19.25 -11.44 13.95
C TRP A 179 -20.09 -10.17 13.99
N ILE A 180 -20.84 -9.93 15.08
CA ILE A 180 -21.60 -8.69 15.30
C ILE A 180 -20.62 -7.49 15.37
N ALA A 181 -19.52 -7.62 16.12
CA ALA A 181 -18.49 -6.58 16.16
C ALA A 181 -17.86 -6.34 14.78
N SER A 182 -17.57 -7.41 14.03
CA SER A 182 -17.04 -7.33 12.66
C SER A 182 -18.06 -6.86 11.61
N PHE A 183 -19.34 -6.74 11.96
CA PHE A 183 -20.36 -6.12 11.11
C PHE A 183 -20.44 -4.60 11.31
N PHE A 184 -20.10 -4.09 12.50
CA PHE A 184 -20.01 -2.64 12.74
C PHE A 184 -18.64 -2.06 12.38
N VAL A 185 -17.56 -2.81 12.63
CA VAL A 185 -16.16 -2.40 12.48
C VAL A 185 -15.44 -3.34 11.50
N PRO A 186 -14.81 -2.85 10.41
CA PRO A 186 -14.15 -3.70 9.43
C PRO A 186 -13.09 -4.60 10.05
N ARG A 187 -13.10 -5.88 9.66
CA ARG A 187 -12.09 -6.90 10.04
C ARG A 187 -11.81 -6.98 11.56
N PHE A 188 -12.78 -6.67 12.42
CA PHE A 188 -12.63 -6.54 13.89
C PHE A 188 -11.76 -7.65 14.52
N PHE A 189 -12.02 -8.92 14.18
CA PHE A 189 -11.22 -10.05 14.65
C PHE A 189 -9.73 -9.96 14.28
N CYS A 190 -9.43 -9.67 13.01
CA CYS A 190 -8.06 -9.59 12.51
C CYS A 190 -7.33 -8.33 13.01
N ARG A 191 -8.06 -7.24 13.30
CA ARG A 191 -7.50 -5.99 13.83
C ARG A 191 -7.12 -6.08 15.32
N TYR A 192 -7.90 -6.80 16.13
CA TYR A 192 -7.81 -6.72 17.60
C TYR A 192 -7.64 -8.06 18.36
N LEU A 193 -8.02 -9.20 17.78
CA LEU A 193 -8.14 -10.47 18.52
C LEU A 193 -7.30 -11.62 17.95
N CYS A 194 -6.86 -11.55 16.70
CA CYS A 194 -6.15 -12.64 16.02
C CYS A 194 -4.65 -12.67 16.42
N PRO A 195 -4.16 -13.72 17.13
CA PRO A 195 -2.73 -13.82 17.46
C PRO A 195 -1.88 -14.06 16.21
N THR A 196 -2.36 -14.86 15.25
CA THR A 196 -1.69 -15.06 13.95
C THR A 196 -1.56 -13.75 13.16
N GLY A 197 -2.53 -12.83 13.31
CA GLY A 197 -2.48 -11.46 12.77
C GLY A 197 -1.58 -10.48 13.55
N ALA A 198 -0.92 -10.96 14.62
CA ALA A 198 0.22 -10.32 15.26
C ALA A 198 1.54 -11.03 14.90
N GLU A 199 1.55 -12.36 14.76
CA GLU A 199 2.70 -13.13 14.26
C GLU A 199 3.08 -12.73 12.82
N THR A 200 2.09 -12.53 11.93
CA THR A 200 2.30 -12.12 10.54
C THR A 200 2.14 -10.61 10.33
N SER A 201 2.29 -9.79 11.38
CA SER A 201 2.36 -8.32 11.23
C SER A 201 3.79 -7.83 11.41
N THR A 202 4.68 -8.28 10.54
CA THR A 202 5.94 -7.58 10.24
C THR A 202 5.62 -6.24 9.59
N GLY A 203 6.31 -5.19 10.02
CA GLY A 203 6.22 -3.87 9.40
C GLY A 203 6.76 -3.88 7.97
N GLN A 204 6.03 -3.26 7.04
CA GLN A 204 6.46 -3.06 5.65
C GLN A 204 7.12 -1.70 5.45
N TYR A 205 6.91 -0.75 6.36
CA TYR A 205 7.29 0.65 6.24
C TYR A 205 8.28 1.08 7.34
N GLN A 206 8.89 2.25 7.24
CA GLN A 206 9.67 2.86 8.31
C GLN A 206 8.76 3.61 9.29
N ASP A 207 9.13 3.66 10.57
CA ASP A 207 8.36 4.37 11.60
C ASP A 207 8.44 5.89 11.42
N GLY A 208 7.30 6.56 11.46
CA GLY A 208 7.19 8.00 11.24
C GLY A 208 5.77 8.44 10.90
N THR A 209 5.61 9.75 10.67
CA THR A 209 4.37 10.34 10.14
C THR A 209 4.69 11.01 8.81
N TYR A 210 3.94 10.64 7.77
CA TYR A 210 4.21 11.04 6.39
C TYR A 210 2.99 11.71 5.77
N GLU A 211 3.15 12.89 5.21
CA GLU A 211 2.09 13.53 4.42
C GLU A 211 2.18 13.11 2.95
N GLY A 212 1.03 12.92 2.31
CA GLY A 212 0.93 12.62 0.87
C GLY A 212 -0.34 13.20 0.26
N SER A 213 -0.27 13.55 -1.03
CA SER A 213 -1.32 14.31 -1.71
C SER A 213 -1.66 13.75 -3.09
N ALA A 214 -2.94 13.42 -3.31
CA ALA A 214 -3.42 12.99 -4.61
C ALA A 214 -4.77 13.62 -4.98
N ARG A 215 -5.17 13.45 -6.25
CA ARG A 215 -6.34 14.14 -6.81
C ARG A 215 -7.62 13.32 -6.63
N GLY A 216 -8.51 13.82 -5.78
CA GLY A 216 -9.89 13.34 -5.61
C GLY A 216 -10.81 13.71 -6.78
N PHE A 217 -12.13 13.65 -6.55
CA PHE A 217 -13.11 13.87 -7.61
C PHE A 217 -13.26 15.35 -8.03
N LYS A 218 -13.08 16.30 -7.12
CA LYS A 218 -13.02 17.75 -7.45
C LYS A 218 -11.63 18.38 -7.32
N GLY A 219 -10.94 18.18 -6.20
CA GLY A 219 -9.66 18.82 -5.89
C GLY A 219 -8.61 17.86 -5.32
N LEU A 220 -7.61 18.42 -4.65
CA LEU A 220 -6.60 17.65 -3.91
C LEU A 220 -7.21 17.02 -2.64
N ILE A 221 -6.64 15.89 -2.24
CA ILE A 221 -6.83 15.24 -0.94
C ILE A 221 -5.42 15.03 -0.38
N THR A 222 -5.15 15.61 0.78
CA THR A 222 -3.88 15.48 1.52
C THR A 222 -4.15 14.71 2.80
N VAL A 223 -3.37 13.66 3.04
CA VAL A 223 -3.49 12.78 4.19
C VAL A 223 -2.18 12.73 4.96
N SER A 224 -2.28 12.62 6.28
CA SER A 224 -1.17 12.30 7.17
C SER A 224 -1.26 10.81 7.51
N VAL A 225 -0.17 10.07 7.35
CA VAL A 225 -0.11 8.62 7.50
C VAL A 225 0.91 8.30 8.58
N THR A 226 0.44 7.81 9.73
CA THR A 226 1.31 7.43 10.85
C THR A 226 1.63 5.94 10.78
N VAL A 227 2.92 5.62 10.95
CA VAL A 227 3.49 4.29 10.93
C VAL A 227 4.21 4.03 12.25
N GLU A 228 3.85 2.93 12.92
CA GLU A 228 4.54 2.43 14.12
C GLU A 228 4.86 0.94 13.97
N ASN A 229 6.05 0.51 14.36
CA ASN A 229 6.56 -0.85 14.18
C ASN A 229 6.46 -1.33 12.71
N GLY A 230 6.70 -0.38 11.79
CA GLY A 230 6.57 -0.46 10.34
C GLY A 230 5.16 -0.73 9.80
N LEU A 231 4.14 -0.62 10.63
CA LEU A 231 2.74 -0.81 10.26
C LEU A 231 2.03 0.54 10.20
N ILE A 232 1.25 0.78 9.14
CA ILE A 232 0.30 1.89 9.05
C ILE A 232 -0.66 1.77 10.24
N THR A 233 -0.53 2.64 11.23
CA THR A 233 -1.38 2.64 12.42
C THR A 233 -2.54 3.59 12.24
N ASP A 234 -2.35 4.77 11.68
CA ASP A 234 -3.43 5.74 11.46
C ASP A 234 -3.31 6.55 10.16
N ILE A 235 -4.43 7.13 9.72
CA ILE A 235 -4.54 7.96 8.52
C ILE A 235 -5.51 9.12 8.80
N GLU A 236 -5.00 10.35 8.86
CA GLU A 236 -5.74 11.58 9.12
C GLU A 236 -6.04 12.37 7.82
N ASP A 237 -7.14 13.13 7.81
CA ASP A 237 -7.51 14.07 6.73
C ASP A 237 -6.91 15.45 7.03
N VAL A 238 -5.79 15.77 6.40
CA VAL A 238 -5.09 17.07 6.59
C VAL A 238 -5.78 18.16 5.78
N SER A 239 -6.15 17.85 4.54
CA SER A 239 -7.05 18.71 3.76
C SER A 239 -7.77 17.94 2.66
N ASN A 240 -9.06 18.20 2.46
CA ASN A 240 -9.77 17.73 1.28
C ASN A 240 -10.47 18.88 0.54
N ASN A 241 -10.35 18.86 -0.78
CA ASN A 241 -11.06 19.74 -1.71
C ASN A 241 -12.07 18.94 -2.56
N ASP A 242 -12.64 17.88 -1.99
CA ASP A 242 -13.63 17.05 -2.66
C ASP A 242 -15.08 17.42 -2.23
N THR A 243 -16.07 16.63 -2.65
CA THR A 243 -17.47 16.83 -2.28
C THR A 243 -17.77 16.05 -0.99
N PRO A 244 -18.10 16.70 0.13
CA PRO A 244 -18.16 16.04 1.45
C PRO A 244 -19.02 14.78 1.50
N SER A 245 -20.22 14.81 0.91
CA SER A 245 -21.17 13.68 0.87
C SER A 245 -20.72 12.45 0.07
N PHE A 246 -19.60 12.53 -0.64
CA PHE A 246 -18.88 11.42 -1.24
C PHE A 246 -17.61 11.07 -0.47
N PHE A 247 -16.83 12.07 -0.03
CA PHE A 247 -15.62 11.89 0.77
C PHE A 247 -15.90 11.18 2.11
N GLU A 248 -16.85 11.70 2.91
CA GLU A 248 -17.32 11.09 4.18
C GLU A 248 -17.77 9.62 4.01
N ARG A 249 -18.23 9.24 2.82
CA ARG A 249 -18.72 7.89 2.53
C ARG A 249 -17.60 6.91 2.24
N CYS A 250 -16.50 7.36 1.65
CA CYS A 250 -15.35 6.50 1.38
C CYS A 250 -14.27 6.56 2.45
N TRP A 251 -14.13 7.66 3.19
CA TRP A 251 -13.05 7.91 4.14
C TRP A 251 -12.75 6.71 5.04
N SER A 252 -13.63 6.41 6.01
CA SER A 252 -13.35 5.36 7.01
C SER A 252 -13.36 3.93 6.47
N VAL A 253 -14.03 3.69 5.33
CA VAL A 253 -13.96 2.37 4.67
C VAL A 253 -12.61 2.19 4.00
N VAL A 254 -12.11 3.20 3.28
CA VAL A 254 -10.83 3.13 2.58
C VAL A 254 -9.66 3.17 3.57
N THR A 255 -9.63 4.12 4.51
CA THR A 255 -8.56 4.16 5.53
C THR A 255 -8.62 2.95 6.46
N GLY A 256 -9.83 2.50 6.85
CA GLY A 256 -10.04 1.28 7.63
C GLY A 256 -9.56 0.01 6.92
N ASP A 257 -9.85 -0.14 5.62
CA ASP A 257 -9.35 -1.24 4.81
C ASP A 257 -7.82 -1.15 4.62
N ILE A 258 -7.24 0.04 4.44
CA ILE A 258 -5.78 0.23 4.31
C ILE A 258 -5.06 -0.17 5.60
N ILE A 259 -5.49 0.36 6.76
CA ILE A 259 -4.92 0.01 8.08
C ILE A 259 -5.13 -1.49 8.37
N GLY A 260 -6.23 -2.08 7.91
CA GLY A 260 -6.49 -3.52 7.98
C GLY A 260 -5.53 -4.34 7.11
N ALA A 261 -5.41 -3.99 5.84
CA ALA A 261 -4.64 -4.71 4.81
C ALA A 261 -3.12 -4.47 4.89
N GLN A 262 -2.70 -3.34 5.43
CA GLN A 262 -1.34 -2.79 5.31
C GLN A 262 -0.93 -2.57 3.85
N SER A 263 -1.87 -2.08 3.04
CA SER A 263 -1.70 -1.88 1.60
C SER A 263 -2.73 -0.87 1.08
N THR A 264 -2.37 -0.12 0.04
CA THR A 264 -3.25 0.84 -0.65
C THR A 264 -4.18 0.20 -1.69
N ASP A 265 -4.04 -1.11 -1.97
CA ASP A 265 -4.88 -1.84 -2.93
C ASP A 265 -6.20 -2.35 -2.31
N VAL A 266 -7.13 -1.43 -2.03
CA VAL A 266 -8.37 -1.71 -1.27
C VAL A 266 -9.67 -1.53 -2.07
N ASP A 267 -10.83 -1.76 -1.45
CA ASP A 267 -12.14 -1.71 -2.12
C ASP A 267 -12.67 -0.27 -2.26
N ALA A 268 -12.52 0.31 -3.45
CA ALA A 268 -13.08 1.62 -3.76
C ALA A 268 -14.62 1.65 -3.63
N VAL A 269 -15.14 2.55 -2.80
CA VAL A 269 -16.55 2.54 -2.37
C VAL A 269 -17.53 2.85 -3.51
N THR A 270 -18.62 2.10 -3.56
CA THR A 270 -19.66 2.25 -4.60
C THR A 270 -20.31 3.63 -4.54
N GLY A 271 -20.21 4.38 -5.65
CA GLY A 271 -20.76 5.73 -5.77
C GLY A 271 -19.83 6.84 -5.23
N ALA A 272 -18.77 6.50 -4.50
CA ALA A 272 -17.71 7.42 -4.05
C ALA A 272 -16.33 7.07 -4.66
N THR A 273 -16.34 6.32 -5.77
CA THR A 273 -15.18 5.60 -6.31
C THR A 273 -14.01 6.50 -6.71
N TYR A 274 -14.28 7.72 -7.16
CA TYR A 274 -13.23 8.68 -7.53
C TYR A 274 -12.52 9.24 -6.29
N SER A 275 -13.27 9.65 -5.26
CA SER A 275 -12.74 10.07 -3.96
C SER A 275 -11.99 8.92 -3.26
N SER A 276 -12.49 7.69 -3.39
CA SER A 276 -11.80 6.48 -2.88
C SER A 276 -10.42 6.28 -3.51
N VAL A 277 -10.31 6.43 -4.84
CA VAL A 277 -9.02 6.34 -5.54
C VAL A 277 -8.11 7.52 -5.17
N GLY A 278 -8.67 8.72 -4.94
CA GLY A 278 -7.90 9.85 -4.42
C GLY A 278 -7.26 9.57 -3.06
N ILE A 279 -8.00 8.96 -2.11
CA ILE A 279 -7.44 8.56 -0.80
C ILE A 279 -6.38 7.45 -0.95
N MET A 280 -6.65 6.40 -1.75
CA MET A 280 -5.67 5.32 -1.97
C MET A 280 -4.38 5.83 -2.63
N ASP A 281 -4.50 6.74 -3.61
CA ASP A 281 -3.35 7.35 -4.28
C ASP A 281 -2.60 8.31 -3.33
N ALA A 282 -3.28 9.04 -2.44
CA ALA A 282 -2.64 9.97 -1.49
C ALA A 282 -1.89 9.24 -0.36
N VAL A 283 -2.42 8.10 0.11
CA VAL A 283 -1.70 7.23 1.06
C VAL A 283 -0.52 6.52 0.38
N ALA A 284 -0.62 6.21 -0.92
CA ALA A 284 0.49 5.64 -1.69
C ALA A 284 1.61 6.66 -1.94
N ASP A 285 1.26 7.94 -2.09
CA ASP A 285 2.18 9.08 -2.17
C ASP A 285 2.93 9.27 -0.84
N ALA A 286 2.20 9.33 0.29
CA ALA A 286 2.78 9.44 1.64
C ALA A 286 3.77 8.30 1.97
N LEU A 287 3.45 7.07 1.56
CA LEU A 287 4.28 5.89 1.82
C LEU A 287 5.34 5.64 0.73
N SER A 288 5.50 6.55 -0.23
CA SER A 288 6.53 6.45 -1.27
C SER A 288 7.93 6.57 -0.66
N GLY A 289 8.85 5.71 -1.10
CA GLY A 289 10.19 5.57 -0.52
C GLY A 289 10.24 4.92 0.88
N GLN A 290 9.13 4.87 1.62
CA GLN A 290 9.13 4.48 3.05
C GLN A 290 9.19 2.96 3.30
N THR A 291 9.33 2.11 2.27
CA THR A 291 9.44 0.66 2.47
C THR A 291 10.68 0.30 3.30
N ALA A 292 10.49 -0.49 4.35
CA ALA A 292 11.54 -1.02 5.20
C ALA A 292 12.39 -2.04 4.43
N THR A 293 13.46 -1.56 3.79
CA THR A 293 14.55 -2.43 3.36
C THR A 293 15.11 -3.10 4.61
N ALA A 294 15.22 -4.43 4.59
CA ALA A 294 15.62 -5.20 5.76
C ALA A 294 17.06 -4.87 6.16
N SER A 295 17.22 -4.02 7.18
CA SER A 295 18.51 -3.72 7.81
C SER A 295 19.07 -4.97 8.49
N THR A 296 19.77 -5.80 7.73
CA THR A 296 20.61 -6.88 8.27
C THR A 296 21.62 -6.27 9.24
N VAL A 297 21.71 -6.87 10.43
CA VAL A 297 22.64 -6.45 11.48
C VAL A 297 24.06 -6.53 10.92
N SER A 298 24.62 -5.37 10.57
CA SER A 298 26.03 -5.23 10.23
C SER A 298 26.82 -5.10 11.53
N ASP A 299 27.08 -6.24 12.15
CA ASP A 299 28.12 -6.34 13.18
C ASP A 299 29.48 -6.01 12.53
N SER A 300 30.34 -5.29 13.25
CA SER A 300 31.49 -4.63 12.65
C SER A 300 32.74 -5.52 12.64
N THR A 301 33.31 -5.73 11.45
CA THR A 301 34.71 -6.16 11.29
C THR A 301 35.25 -5.59 9.98
N GLU A 302 36.33 -4.82 10.08
CA GLU A 302 37.12 -4.32 8.94
C GLU A 302 38.10 -5.40 8.44
N ILE A 303 38.64 -5.21 7.22
CA ILE A 303 40.06 -5.35 6.81
C ILE A 303 40.23 -5.93 5.38
N GLU A 304 40.97 -5.15 4.57
CA GLU A 304 41.78 -5.47 3.36
C GLU A 304 41.16 -6.17 2.12
N THR A 305 40.95 -5.33 1.10
CA THR A 305 41.55 -5.43 -0.26
C THR A 305 42.38 -6.65 -0.66
N ASP A 306 42.19 -7.13 -1.90
CA ASP A 306 43.27 -7.06 -2.91
C ASP A 306 42.72 -7.03 -4.37
N THR A 307 43.60 -6.86 -5.37
CA THR A 307 43.28 -6.49 -6.76
C THR A 307 43.85 -7.45 -7.82
N SER A 308 43.00 -7.95 -8.73
CA SER A 308 43.30 -8.41 -10.11
C SER A 308 41.98 -8.87 -10.76
N GLU A 309 41.44 -8.35 -11.87
CA GLU A 309 41.95 -7.84 -13.15
C GLU A 309 42.20 -8.93 -14.23
N GLU A 310 41.85 -8.57 -15.48
CA GLU A 310 42.11 -9.25 -16.77
C GLU A 310 41.31 -10.53 -17.16
N ALA A 311 41.04 -10.84 -18.44
CA ALA A 311 40.27 -10.12 -19.48
C ALA A 311 39.91 -11.07 -20.67
N ALA A 312 39.01 -10.61 -21.56
CA ALA A 312 38.76 -11.12 -22.94
C ALA A 312 38.23 -12.57 -23.11
N ALA A 313 37.56 -12.97 -24.19
CA ALA A 313 36.70 -12.35 -25.24
C ALA A 313 36.03 -13.53 -26.01
N SER A 314 35.00 -13.44 -26.85
CA SER A 314 34.16 -12.38 -27.45
C SER A 314 32.76 -13.03 -27.76
N SER A 315 31.80 -12.56 -28.59
CA SER A 315 31.59 -11.42 -29.49
C SER A 315 30.07 -11.23 -29.74
N SER A 316 29.69 -10.24 -30.56
CA SER A 316 28.58 -10.20 -31.55
C SER A 316 27.31 -11.06 -31.36
N GLU A 317 26.08 -10.58 -31.46
CA GLU A 317 25.42 -9.24 -31.59
C GLU A 317 23.93 -9.52 -31.22
N GLU A 318 22.99 -8.62 -30.95
CA GLU A 318 22.82 -7.16 -31.05
C GLU A 318 21.84 -6.76 -29.89
N SER A 319 21.43 -5.52 -29.55
CA SER A 319 21.55 -4.17 -30.14
C SER A 319 21.32 -3.08 -29.06
N ALA A 320 21.36 -1.81 -29.46
CA ALA A 320 20.80 -0.60 -28.84
C ALA A 320 20.77 -0.51 -27.29
N SER A 321 21.87 0.03 -26.72
CA SER A 321 21.87 0.75 -25.44
C SER A 321 22.53 2.11 -25.65
N SER A 322 22.04 3.16 -24.99
CA SER A 322 22.67 4.48 -24.94
C SER A 322 22.99 4.81 -23.49
N SER A 323 24.28 4.82 -23.14
CA SER A 323 24.78 5.13 -21.81
C SER A 323 24.93 6.63 -21.58
N ILE A 324 24.35 7.17 -20.51
CA ILE A 324 24.54 8.57 -20.12
C ILE A 324 26.02 8.79 -19.75
N THR A 325 26.64 9.79 -20.38
CA THR A 325 27.97 10.31 -20.03
C THR A 325 27.79 11.60 -19.24
N ALA A 326 28.69 11.88 -18.30
CA ALA A 326 28.57 13.05 -17.42
C ALA A 326 28.70 14.39 -18.17
N GLY A 327 27.92 15.38 -17.74
CA GLY A 327 28.27 16.81 -17.90
C GLY A 327 27.86 17.50 -19.20
N GLN A 328 26.55 17.66 -19.46
CA GLN A 328 26.06 18.49 -20.56
C GLN A 328 25.92 19.98 -20.17
N TYR A 329 25.61 20.25 -18.89
CA TYR A 329 25.36 21.59 -18.37
C TYR A 329 26.38 21.97 -17.28
N ALA A 330 26.46 23.25 -16.91
CA ALA A 330 27.30 23.70 -15.79
C ALA A 330 26.52 23.60 -14.47
N ASP A 331 27.18 23.21 -13.39
CA ASP A 331 26.55 23.09 -12.07
C ASP A 331 26.09 24.45 -11.54
N GLY A 332 24.85 24.50 -11.05
CA GLY A 332 24.22 25.72 -10.61
C GLY A 332 22.70 25.60 -10.46
N ILE A 333 22.10 26.73 -10.11
CA ILE A 333 20.65 26.93 -10.05
C ILE A 333 20.33 28.07 -11.02
N TYR A 334 19.41 27.81 -11.96
CA TYR A 334 19.12 28.69 -13.07
C TYR A 334 17.62 28.99 -13.15
N THR A 335 17.26 30.26 -13.33
CA THR A 335 15.87 30.67 -13.54
C THR A 335 15.63 30.98 -15.01
N GLY A 336 14.50 30.54 -15.57
CA GLY A 336 14.09 30.88 -16.92
C GLY A 336 12.57 30.96 -17.07
N SER A 337 12.09 31.59 -18.14
CA SER A 337 10.65 31.76 -18.38
C SER A 337 10.17 31.38 -19.78
N GLY A 338 8.86 31.10 -19.90
CA GLY A 338 8.25 30.62 -21.13
C GLY A 338 6.75 30.89 -21.20
N ILE A 339 6.22 31.07 -22.41
CA ILE A 339 4.87 31.59 -22.66
C ILE A 339 3.87 30.43 -22.85
N GLY A 340 2.97 30.26 -21.89
CA GLY A 340 1.87 29.28 -21.90
C GLY A 340 0.64 29.74 -22.64
N PHE A 341 -0.52 29.10 -22.40
CA PHE A 341 -1.76 29.48 -23.10
C PHE A 341 -2.33 30.82 -22.63
N ARG A 342 -2.19 31.15 -21.33
CA ARG A 342 -2.81 32.34 -20.71
C ARG A 342 -1.82 33.34 -20.11
N GLY A 343 -0.54 33.01 -20.08
CA GLY A 343 0.54 33.88 -19.61
C GLY A 343 1.84 33.11 -19.37
N GLU A 344 2.77 33.78 -18.69
CA GLU A 344 4.12 33.28 -18.42
C GLU A 344 4.17 32.12 -17.40
N THR A 345 5.13 31.24 -17.60
CA THR A 345 5.64 30.22 -16.66
C THR A 345 7.06 30.62 -16.28
N VAL A 346 7.42 30.57 -15.00
CA VAL A 346 8.80 30.76 -14.52
C VAL A 346 9.22 29.54 -13.71
N VAL A 347 10.35 28.95 -14.06
CA VAL A 347 10.90 27.75 -13.41
C VAL A 347 12.30 28.01 -12.88
N GLU A 348 12.69 27.21 -11.88
CA GLU A 348 14.06 27.12 -11.39
C GLU A 348 14.60 25.71 -11.64
N VAL A 349 15.70 25.61 -12.38
CA VAL A 349 16.36 24.37 -12.80
C VAL A 349 17.64 24.18 -12.00
N THR A 350 17.77 23.04 -11.32
CA THR A 350 18.99 22.68 -10.58
C THR A 350 19.82 21.69 -11.38
N VAL A 351 21.10 22.00 -11.55
CA VAL A 351 22.10 21.17 -12.24
C VAL A 351 23.19 20.74 -11.26
N GLN A 352 23.50 19.44 -11.19
CA GLN A 352 24.58 18.87 -10.38
C GLN A 352 25.32 17.79 -11.15
N ASN A 353 26.66 17.78 -11.08
CA ASN A 353 27.53 16.91 -11.91
C ASN A 353 27.24 17.05 -13.43
N GLY A 354 26.77 18.24 -13.82
CA GLY A 354 26.36 18.67 -15.14
C GLY A 354 25.15 17.93 -15.73
N LEU A 355 24.31 17.36 -14.85
CA LEU A 355 23.01 16.77 -15.17
C LEU A 355 21.89 17.59 -14.50
N ILE A 356 20.74 17.71 -15.17
CA ILE A 356 19.52 18.29 -14.61
C ILE A 356 19.00 17.34 -13.52
N THR A 357 18.94 17.79 -12.26
CA THR A 357 18.49 16.97 -11.13
C THR A 357 17.10 17.33 -10.62
N ASP A 358 16.67 18.59 -10.76
CA ASP A 358 15.37 19.06 -10.29
C ASP A 358 14.89 20.28 -11.10
N ILE A 359 13.57 20.46 -11.19
CA ILE A 359 12.89 21.58 -11.88
C ILE A 359 11.67 21.99 -11.04
N THR A 360 11.70 23.19 -10.44
CA THR A 360 10.65 23.69 -9.53
C THR A 360 9.83 24.82 -10.13
N GLU A 361 8.56 24.96 -9.70
CA GLU A 361 7.66 26.01 -10.17
C GLU A 361 7.87 27.29 -9.34
N THR A 362 8.50 28.31 -9.91
CA THR A 362 8.66 29.62 -9.24
C THR A 362 7.37 30.45 -9.36
N SER A 363 6.73 30.45 -10.54
CA SER A 363 5.39 31.00 -10.74
C SER A 363 4.75 30.56 -12.05
N LYS A 364 3.42 30.70 -12.16
CA LYS A 364 2.69 30.55 -13.42
C LYS A 364 1.52 31.52 -13.54
N GLN A 365 1.14 31.79 -14.78
CA GLN A 365 -0.07 32.53 -15.16
C GLN A 365 -1.00 31.70 -16.07
N ASP A 366 -0.66 30.44 -16.32
CA ASP A 366 -1.46 29.50 -17.14
C ASP A 366 -2.47 28.69 -16.30
N ASP A 367 -3.47 28.08 -16.94
CA ASP A 367 -4.52 27.31 -16.26
C ASP A 367 -3.98 26.05 -15.55
N ASP A 368 -4.10 25.99 -14.21
CA ASP A 368 -3.67 24.87 -13.33
C ASP A 368 -3.96 23.47 -13.90
N GLN A 369 -5.12 23.28 -14.53
CA GLN A 369 -5.56 21.98 -15.03
C GLN A 369 -4.78 21.52 -16.28
N PHE A 370 -4.25 22.45 -17.06
CA PHE A 370 -3.41 22.17 -18.23
C PHE A 370 -1.93 22.24 -17.85
N PHE A 371 -1.55 23.22 -17.02
CA PHE A 371 -0.21 23.35 -16.47
C PHE A 371 0.28 22.08 -15.76
N TYR A 372 -0.40 21.64 -14.68
CA TYR A 372 0.05 20.47 -13.92
C TYR A 372 -0.07 19.13 -14.68
N ARG A 373 -0.82 19.13 -15.79
CA ARG A 373 -0.91 18.01 -16.73
C ARG A 373 0.29 17.94 -17.68
N ALA A 374 0.91 19.07 -17.98
CA ALA A 374 2.20 19.12 -18.66
C ALA A 374 3.33 18.87 -17.66
N TRP A 375 3.39 19.67 -16.58
CA TRP A 375 4.40 19.65 -15.50
C TRP A 375 4.94 18.26 -15.17
N SER A 376 4.08 17.40 -14.64
CA SER A 376 4.46 16.08 -14.14
C SER A 376 5.02 15.12 -15.21
N THR A 377 4.69 15.30 -16.49
CA THR A 377 5.17 14.43 -17.58
C THR A 377 6.36 15.04 -18.30
N VAL A 378 6.32 16.34 -18.59
CA VAL A 378 7.41 17.06 -19.27
C VAL A 378 8.67 17.08 -18.41
N ILE A 379 8.56 17.29 -17.09
CA ILE A 379 9.73 17.28 -16.20
C ILE A 379 10.28 15.87 -15.99
N GLU A 380 9.43 14.85 -15.87
CA GLU A 380 9.85 13.44 -15.81
C GLU A 380 10.61 13.04 -17.09
N GLU A 381 10.12 13.45 -18.26
CA GLU A 381 10.77 13.20 -19.55
C GLU A 381 12.08 14.00 -19.70
N ILE A 382 12.12 15.29 -19.33
CA ILE A 382 13.35 16.11 -19.39
C ILE A 382 14.45 15.56 -18.47
N ILE A 383 14.12 15.22 -17.21
CA ILE A 383 15.11 14.69 -16.25
C ILE A 383 15.58 13.29 -16.68
N THR A 384 14.69 12.45 -17.22
CA THR A 384 15.04 11.10 -17.69
C THR A 384 15.87 11.12 -18.98
N ALA A 385 15.56 12.00 -19.93
CA ALA A 385 16.25 12.10 -21.22
C ALA A 385 17.48 13.03 -21.19
N GLN A 386 17.58 13.90 -20.19
CA GLN A 386 18.55 15.01 -20.10
C GLN A 386 18.50 16.00 -21.29
N ALA A 387 17.38 16.00 -22.01
CA ALA A 387 17.10 16.82 -23.18
C ALA A 387 15.82 17.64 -22.95
N VAL A 388 15.78 18.89 -23.43
CA VAL A 388 14.67 19.81 -23.15
C VAL A 388 13.53 19.71 -24.18
N GLU A 389 13.83 19.29 -25.41
CA GLU A 389 12.83 19.03 -26.44
C GLU A 389 12.24 17.61 -26.26
N VAL A 390 11.03 17.53 -25.68
CA VAL A 390 10.32 16.29 -25.34
C VAL A 390 8.88 16.28 -25.85
N ASP A 391 8.13 15.19 -25.64
CA ASP A 391 6.87 14.94 -26.34
C ASP A 391 5.70 15.74 -25.73
N ALA A 392 5.32 16.85 -26.38
CA ALA A 392 4.32 17.78 -25.84
C ALA A 392 2.98 17.09 -25.47
N VAL A 393 2.55 17.23 -24.21
CA VAL A 393 1.46 16.41 -23.64
C VAL A 393 0.14 16.69 -24.35
N SER A 394 -0.28 15.78 -25.21
CA SER A 394 -1.54 15.86 -25.96
C SER A 394 -2.73 16.30 -25.07
N GLY A 395 -3.27 17.48 -25.41
CA GLY A 395 -4.34 18.20 -24.68
C GLY A 395 -3.87 19.17 -23.58
N ALA A 396 -2.58 19.45 -23.49
CA ALA A 396 -1.93 20.50 -22.69
C ALA A 396 -0.69 21.06 -23.43
N THR A 397 -0.74 21.09 -24.76
CA THR A 397 0.40 21.38 -25.64
C THR A 397 1.02 22.75 -25.35
N PHE A 398 0.22 23.81 -25.23
CA PHE A 398 0.70 25.16 -24.90
C PHE A 398 1.51 25.19 -23.59
N SER A 399 0.97 24.61 -22.52
CA SER A 399 1.64 24.53 -21.21
C SER A 399 2.82 23.54 -21.21
N SER A 400 2.91 22.62 -22.18
CA SER A 400 4.10 21.78 -22.37
C SER A 400 5.21 22.59 -23.01
N ASN A 401 4.87 23.35 -24.06
CA ASN A 401 5.82 24.21 -24.76
C ASN A 401 6.35 25.33 -23.84
N SER A 402 5.55 25.87 -22.91
CA SER A 402 6.04 26.88 -21.97
C SER A 402 6.99 26.35 -20.91
N ILE A 403 6.87 25.07 -20.52
CA ILE A 403 7.83 24.41 -19.63
C ILE A 403 9.12 24.12 -20.40
N MET A 404 9.04 23.58 -21.61
CA MET A 404 10.22 23.34 -22.45
C MET A 404 10.95 24.66 -22.80
N GLU A 405 10.22 25.75 -23.07
CA GLU A 405 10.79 27.08 -23.27
C GLU A 405 11.46 27.60 -21.99
N ALA A 406 10.79 27.56 -20.83
CA ALA A 406 11.33 28.05 -19.56
C ALA A 406 12.57 27.29 -19.08
N VAL A 407 12.61 25.97 -19.31
CA VAL A 407 13.80 25.13 -19.02
C VAL A 407 14.91 25.39 -20.05
N SER A 408 14.57 25.67 -21.31
CA SER A 408 15.56 26.04 -22.33
C SER A 408 16.21 27.39 -22.04
N ASP A 409 15.41 28.40 -21.68
CA ASP A 409 15.86 29.74 -21.28
C ASP A 409 16.78 29.68 -20.06
N ALA A 410 16.39 28.92 -19.01
CA ALA A 410 17.21 28.68 -17.83
C ALA A 410 18.59 28.06 -18.18
N LEU A 411 18.63 27.14 -19.15
CA LEU A 411 19.85 26.45 -19.59
C LEU A 411 20.58 27.17 -20.74
N GLY A 412 20.12 28.34 -21.18
CA GLY A 412 20.70 29.11 -22.28
C GLY A 412 20.59 28.46 -23.67
N LEU A 413 19.61 27.56 -23.85
CA LEU A 413 19.35 26.84 -25.09
C LEU A 413 18.35 27.59 -25.99
N ALA A 414 18.49 27.43 -27.30
CA ALA A 414 17.52 27.94 -28.27
C ALA A 414 16.33 26.98 -28.41
N PHE A 415 15.12 27.47 -28.19
CA PHE A 415 13.86 26.73 -28.35
C PHE A 415 12.85 27.58 -29.12
N GLU A 416 12.26 27.03 -30.20
CA GLU A 416 11.25 27.73 -31.01
C GLU A 416 9.84 27.39 -30.52
N ASN A 417 9.34 28.11 -29.51
CA ASN A 417 8.02 27.83 -28.93
C ASN A 417 6.90 28.06 -29.97
N PRO A 418 6.14 27.00 -30.37
CA PRO A 418 5.07 27.12 -31.36
C PRO A 418 3.94 28.06 -30.93
N ASN A 419 3.76 28.30 -29.62
CA ASN A 419 2.74 29.18 -29.06
C ASN A 419 2.89 30.62 -29.56
N SER A 420 4.14 31.07 -29.81
CA SER A 420 4.47 32.43 -30.26
C SER A 420 3.81 32.82 -31.60
N SER A 421 3.43 31.83 -32.40
CA SER A 421 2.76 32.02 -33.70
C SER A 421 1.24 32.22 -33.62
N LEU A 422 0.64 32.09 -32.43
CA LEU A 422 -0.81 32.04 -32.23
C LEU A 422 -1.33 33.27 -31.46
N PRO A 423 -2.52 33.80 -31.80
CA PRO A 423 -3.03 35.02 -31.20
C PRO A 423 -3.36 34.83 -29.71
N SER A 424 -2.81 35.70 -28.87
CA SER A 424 -2.96 35.65 -27.42
C SER A 424 -4.36 36.06 -26.94
N GLY A 425 -5.15 35.07 -26.51
CA GLY A 425 -6.27 35.25 -25.59
C GLY A 425 -7.68 35.03 -26.16
N HIS A 426 -8.48 34.26 -25.40
CA HIS A 426 -9.95 34.25 -25.39
C HIS A 426 -10.47 33.87 -23.99
#